data_AF-A0A497Q363-F1
#
_entry.id   AF-A0A497Q363-F1
#
_cell.length_a   1.000
_cell.length_b   1.000
_cell.length_c   1.000
_cell.angle_alpha   90.00
_cell.angle_beta   90.00
_cell.angle_gamma   90.00
#
_symmetry.space_group_name_H-M   'P 1'
#
loop_
_entity.id
_entity.type
_entity.pdbx_description
1 polymer ?
#
loop_
_entity_poly.entity_id
_entity_poly.type
_entity_poly.pdbx_seq_one_letter_code
_entity_poly.pdbx_strand_id
1 'polypeptide(L)'
;MIVEVSLLIAIYSVWILILVNVMVSSEEVSLTIATLPFIITFPLAMILAASLESIFPGIFLADIMLTMIVGILLFVRWIMAIAGE
;
A
#
# COMPACT_ATOMS: atom_id res chain seq x y z
N MET A 1 7.75 -13.43 15.39
CA MET A 1 6.81 -12.29 15.41
C MET A 1 7.48 -10.93 15.55
N ILE A 2 8.10 -10.57 16.68
CA ILE A 2 8.66 -9.21 16.88
C ILE A 2 9.70 -8.85 15.80
N VAL A 3 10.58 -9.79 15.42
CA VAL A 3 11.59 -9.58 14.38
C VAL A 3 10.94 -9.42 12.99
N GLU A 4 9.94 -10.22 12.66
CA GLU A 4 9.24 -10.10 11.37
C GLU A 4 8.48 -8.76 11.25
N VAL A 5 7.77 -8.36 12.31
CA VAL A 5 7.01 -7.11 12.35
C VAL A 5 7.94 -5.90 12.26
N SER A 6 9.09 -5.93 12.93
CA SER A 6 10.08 -4.84 12.84
C SER A 6 10.75 -4.74 11.47
N LEU A 7 10.99 -5.88 10.79
CA LEU A 7 11.45 -5.91 9.40
C LEU A 7 10.39 -5.35 8.44
N LEU A 8 9.12 -5.73 8.62
CA LEU A 8 7.99 -5.19 7.86
C LEU A 8 7.88 -3.68 8.02
N ILE A 9 7.95 -3.17 9.26
CA ILE A 9 7.94 -1.73 9.52
C ILE A 9 9.09 -1.01 8.79
N ALA A 10 10.31 -1.57 8.83
CA ALA A 10 11.47 -0.96 8.16
C ALA A 10 11.29 -0.93 6.63
N ILE A 11 10.86 -2.04 6.02
CA ILE A 11 10.60 -2.14 4.59
C ILE A 11 9.51 -1.13 4.19
N TYR A 12 8.42 -1.08 4.95
CA TYR A 12 7.31 -0.18 4.67
C TYR A 12 7.67 1.30 4.84
N SER A 13 8.52 1.64 5.80
CA SER A 13 8.99 3.01 5.99
C SER A 13 9.82 3.49 4.80
N VAL A 14 10.72 2.64 4.31
CA VAL A 14 11.51 2.91 3.10
C VAL A 14 10.60 3.02 1.87
N TRP A 15 9.62 2.12 1.76
CA TRP A 15 8.68 2.11 0.65
C TRP A 15 7.82 3.39 0.59
N ILE A 16 7.28 3.84 1.73
CA ILE A 16 6.53 5.11 1.81
C ILE A 16 7.41 6.29 1.38
N LEU A 17 8.65 6.37 1.88
CA LEU A 17 9.59 7.45 1.52
C LEU A 17 9.86 7.49 0.02
N ILE A 18 10.15 6.34 -0.59
CA ILE A 18 10.40 6.24 -2.03
C ILE A 18 9.15 6.66 -2.81
N LEU A 19 7.97 6.21 -2.38
CA LEU A 19 6.73 6.51 -3.06
C LEU A 19 6.36 7.99 -3.00
N VAL A 20 6.45 8.61 -1.84
CA VAL A 20 6.23 10.06 -1.71
C VAL A 20 7.18 10.81 -2.66
N ASN A 21 8.42 10.37 -2.78
CA ASN A 21 9.41 11.00 -3.67
C ASN A 21 9.04 10.84 -5.15
N VAL A 22 8.68 9.62 -5.59
CA VAL A 22 8.22 9.36 -6.96
C VAL A 22 6.95 10.16 -7.27
N MET A 23 6.04 10.25 -6.32
CA MET A 23 4.77 10.96 -6.47
C MET A 23 4.95 12.48 -6.58
N VAL A 24 5.82 13.08 -5.77
CA VAL A 24 6.17 14.51 -5.89
C VAL A 24 6.90 14.81 -7.21
N SER A 25 7.58 13.83 -7.79
CA SER A 25 8.26 13.97 -9.10
C SER A 25 7.35 13.78 -10.32
N SER A 26 6.10 13.34 -10.15
CA SER A 26 5.18 13.09 -11.26
C SER A 26 4.42 14.35 -11.68
N GLU A 27 4.40 14.65 -12.98
CA GLU A 27 3.65 15.77 -13.55
C GLU A 27 2.13 15.56 -13.48
N GLU A 28 1.67 14.30 -13.40
CA GLU A 28 0.26 13.94 -13.22
C GLU A 28 -0.16 14.01 -11.74
N VAL A 29 -0.26 15.23 -11.23
CA VAL A 29 -0.61 15.52 -9.83
C VAL A 29 -1.98 14.95 -9.44
N SER A 30 -2.94 14.86 -10.37
CA SER A 30 -4.33 14.42 -10.13
C SER A 30 -4.43 12.95 -9.69
N LEU A 31 -3.87 12.02 -10.47
CA LEU A 31 -3.89 10.60 -10.17
C LEU A 31 -3.05 10.24 -8.95
N THR A 32 -1.94 10.97 -8.79
CA THR A 32 -1.02 10.86 -7.69
C THR A 32 -1.70 11.20 -6.36
N ILE A 33 -2.39 12.34 -6.26
CA ILE A 33 -3.13 12.75 -5.07
C ILE A 33 -4.28 11.78 -4.76
N ALA A 34 -4.99 11.29 -5.78
CA ALA A 34 -6.12 10.38 -5.58
C ALA A 34 -5.73 8.99 -5.07
N THR A 35 -4.46 8.58 -5.24
CA THR A 35 -3.96 7.25 -4.84
C THR A 35 -3.10 7.30 -3.57
N LEU A 36 -2.59 8.48 -3.20
CA LEU A 36 -1.77 8.73 -2.01
C LEU A 36 -2.37 8.18 -0.69
N PRO A 37 -3.67 8.37 -0.38
CA PRO A 37 -4.24 7.86 0.86
C PRO A 37 -4.21 6.33 0.95
N PHE A 38 -4.45 5.63 -0.17
CA PHE A 38 -4.38 4.17 -0.22
C PHE A 38 -2.95 3.68 -0.02
N ILE A 39 -2.01 4.37 -0.66
CA ILE A 39 -0.60 4.02 -0.59
C ILE A 39 -0.07 4.19 0.83
N ILE A 40 -0.41 5.28 1.53
CA ILE A 40 0.08 5.50 2.89
C ILE A 40 -0.62 4.59 3.92
N THR A 41 -1.93 4.35 3.75
CA THR A 41 -2.70 3.55 4.72
C THR A 41 -2.40 2.06 4.59
N PHE A 42 -2.03 1.58 3.41
CA PHE A 42 -1.80 0.16 3.16
C PHE A 42 -0.69 -0.48 4.03
N PRO A 43 0.53 0.11 4.11
CA PRO A 43 1.57 -0.33 5.05
C PRO A 43 1.11 -0.43 6.51
N LEU A 44 0.35 0.57 6.97
CA LEU A 44 -0.17 0.60 8.34
C LEU A 44 -1.17 -0.53 8.56
N ALA A 45 -2.07 -0.77 7.60
CA ALA A 45 -3.02 -1.88 7.64
C ALA A 45 -2.29 -3.23 7.77
N MET A 46 -1.24 -3.45 6.97
CA MET A 46 -0.45 -4.68 7.00
C MET A 46 0.28 -4.91 8.33
N ILE A 47 0.84 -3.85 8.92
CA ILE A 47 1.50 -3.93 10.24
C ILE A 47 0.46 -4.27 11.31
N LEU A 48 -0.72 -3.65 11.26
CA LEU A 48 -1.83 -3.94 12.18
C LEU A 48 -2.33 -5.38 12.00
N ALA A 49 -2.53 -5.83 10.76
CA ALA A 49 -2.98 -7.19 10.45
C ALA A 49 -1.96 -8.23 10.92
N ALA A 50 -0.67 -8.02 10.66
CA ALA A 50 0.41 -8.89 11.16
C ALA A 50 0.46 -8.93 12.69
N SER A 51 0.19 -7.80 13.37
CA SER A 51 0.16 -7.73 14.83
C SER A 51 -1.06 -8.43 15.44
N LEU A 52 -2.17 -8.49 14.70
CA LEU A 52 -3.42 -9.11 15.13
C LEU A 52 -3.52 -10.60 14.79
N GLU A 53 -2.62 -11.13 13.95
CA GLU A 53 -2.62 -12.54 13.52
C GLU A 53 -2.58 -13.53 14.71
N SER A 54 -1.90 -13.18 15.81
CA SER A 54 -1.88 -14.02 17.02
C SER A 54 -3.22 -14.07 17.77
N ILE A 55 -4.10 -13.10 17.55
CA ILE A 55 -5.43 -13.00 18.17
C ILE A 55 -6.50 -13.53 17.20
N PHE A 56 -6.38 -13.20 15.92
CA PHE A 56 -7.29 -13.59 14.85
C PHE A 56 -6.50 -14.26 13.71
N PRO A 57 -6.30 -15.58 13.78
CA PRO A 57 -5.56 -16.31 12.75
C PRO A 57 -6.22 -16.16 11.37
N GLY A 58 -5.41 -15.88 10.35
CA GLY A 58 -5.83 -15.66 8.96
C GLY A 58 -6.14 -14.21 8.60
N ILE A 59 -6.12 -13.26 9.54
CA ILE A 59 -6.39 -11.85 9.26
C ILE A 59 -5.30 -11.23 8.38
N PHE A 60 -4.04 -11.62 8.58
CA PHE A 60 -2.92 -11.14 7.76
C PHE A 60 -3.04 -11.61 6.31
N LEU A 61 -3.42 -12.88 6.11
CA LEU A 61 -3.66 -13.41 4.77
C LEU A 61 -4.85 -12.72 4.09
N ALA A 62 -5.93 -12.46 4.82
CA ALA A 62 -7.09 -11.74 4.30
C ALA A 62 -6.72 -10.30 3.88
N ASP A 63 -5.92 -9.60 4.68
CA ASP A 63 -5.44 -8.24 4.38
C ASP A 63 -4.56 -8.22 3.12
N ILE A 64 -3.65 -9.19 2.97
CA ILE A 64 -2.86 -9.38 1.74
C ILE A 64 -3.76 -9.59 0.51
N MET A 65 -4.79 -10.43 0.61
CA MET A 65 -5.69 -10.68 -0.51
C MET A 65 -6.50 -9.43 -0.90
N LEU A 66 -7.07 -8.73 0.08
CA LEU A 66 -7.80 -7.48 -0.16
C LEU A 66 -6.90 -6.44 -0.83
N THR A 67 -5.66 -6.36 -0.37
CA THR A 67 -4.67 -5.47 -0.94
C THR A 67 -4.38 -5.79 -2.40
N MET A 68 -4.14 -7.05 -2.75
CA MET A 68 -3.88 -7.42 -4.13
C MET A 68 -5.05 -7.02 -5.04
N ILE A 69 -6.29 -7.24 -4.58
CA ILE A 69 -7.49 -6.84 -5.31
C ILE A 69 -7.53 -5.31 -5.49
N VAL A 70 -7.38 -4.54 -4.42
CA VAL A 70 -7.39 -3.08 -4.46
C VAL A 70 -6.25 -2.53 -5.32
N GLY A 71 -5.05 -3.09 -5.20
CA GLY A 71 -3.87 -2.71 -5.99
C GLY A 71 -4.11 -2.91 -7.49
N ILE A 72 -4.71 -4.03 -7.89
CA ILE A 72 -5.10 -4.27 -9.29
C ILE A 72 -6.14 -3.24 -9.75
N LEU A 73 -7.16 -2.95 -8.94
CA LEU A 73 -8.19 -1.97 -9.29
C LEU A 73 -7.61 -0.55 -9.46
N LEU A 74 -6.71 -0.14 -8.57
CA LEU A 74 -6.01 1.14 -8.67
C LEU A 74 -5.10 1.20 -9.90
N PHE A 75 -4.41 0.10 -10.22
CA PHE A 75 -3.58 -0.01 -11.41
C PHE A 75 -4.40 0.10 -12.70
N VAL A 76 -5.54 -0.61 -12.79
CA VAL A 76 -6.46 -0.52 -13.93
C VAL A 76 -6.99 0.91 -14.09
N ARG A 77 -7.34 1.58 -12.97
CA ARG A 77 -7.75 2.99 -12.99
C ARG A 77 -6.63 3.90 -13.51
N TRP A 78 -5.39 3.65 -13.10
CA TRP A 78 -4.22 4.38 -13.59
C TRP A 78 -4.05 4.23 -15.11
N ILE A 79 -4.09 3.00 -15.62
CA ILE A 79 -4.01 2.73 -17.06
C ILE A 79 -5.12 3.45 -17.82
N MET A 80 -6.37 3.39 -17.33
CA MET A 80 -7.50 4.06 -17.99
C MET A 80 -7.35 5.57 -18.05
N ALA A 81 -6.70 6.18 -17.05
CA ALA A 81 -6.48 7.61 -17.07
C ALA A 81 -5.38 7.99 -18.07
N ILE A 82 -4.27 7.27 -18.11
CA ILE A 82 -3.17 7.50 -19.06
C ILE A 82 -3.61 7.22 -20.51
N ALA A 83 -4.38 6.16 -20.74
CA ALA A 83 -4.86 5.80 -22.08
C ALA A 83 -6.03 6.67 -22.58
N GLY A 84 -6.64 7.46 -21.68
CA GLY A 84 -7.71 8.41 -21.99
C GLY A 84 -7.23 9.81 -22.35
N GLU A 85 -5.95 10.10 -22.12
CA GLU A 85 -5.22 11.27 -22.65
C GLU A 85 -4.63 10.96 -24.04
#